data_AF-A0A7X8EJP4-F1
#
_entry.id   AF-A0A7X8EJP4-F1
#
_cell.length_a   1.000
_cell.length_b   1.000
_cell.length_c   1.000
_cell.angle_alpha   90.00
_cell.angle_beta   90.00
_cell.angle_gamma   90.00
#
_symmetry.space_group_name_H-M   'P 1'
#
loop_
_entity.id
_entity.type
_entity.pdbx_description
1 polymer ?
#
loop_
_entity_poly.entity_id
_entity_poly.type
_entity_poly.pdbx_seq_one_letter_code
_entity_poly.pdbx_strand_id
1 'polypeptide(L)' 'MDWGRMPADTMVVESKNIVLRDIVQVAADGVDTREGLVETLGLTGDEEGAENLQPILDVFLPLIARLRSGGCGGG' A
#
# COMPACT_ATOMS: atom_id res chain seq x y z
N MET A 1 10.17 -10.30 1.17
CA MET A 1 10.67 -9.13 1.92
C MET A 1 9.77 -8.90 3.12
N ASP A 2 10.29 -8.37 4.23
CA ASP A 2 9.47 -7.95 5.38
C ASP A 2 9.09 -6.47 5.18
N TRP A 3 8.00 -6.23 4.44
CA TRP A 3 7.53 -4.88 4.10
C TRP A 3 7.14 -4.05 5.33
N GLY A 4 6.72 -4.69 6.42
CA GLY A 4 6.32 -4.01 7.66
C GLY A 4 7.50 -3.37 8.41
N ARG A 5 8.74 -3.73 8.07
CA ARG A 5 9.97 -3.16 8.65
C ARG A 5 10.71 -2.22 7.70
N MET A 6 10.25 -2.09 6.46
CA MET A 6 10.91 -1.25 5.47
C MET A 6 10.65 0.24 5.75
N PRO A 7 11.63 1.11 5.51
CA PRO A 7 11.42 2.56 5.55
C PRO A 7 10.30 2.99 4.59
N ALA A 8 9.54 4.02 4.98
CA ALA A 8 8.41 4.51 4.18
C ALA A 8 8.83 5.11 2.82
N ASP A 9 10.07 5.54 2.70
CA ASP A 9 10.72 6.06 1.48
C ASP A 9 11.39 4.97 0.63
N THR A 10 11.21 3.69 0.98
CA THR A 10 11.68 2.57 0.15
C THR A 10 11.02 2.66 -1.23
N MET A 11 11.85 2.74 -2.28
CA MET A 11 11.39 2.73 -3.66
C MET A 11 10.75 1.38 -3.99
N VAL A 12 9.52 1.40 -4.47
CA VAL A 12 8.79 0.19 -4.88
C VAL A 12 8.69 0.13 -6.39
N VAL A 13 8.26 1.22 -7.04
CA VAL A 13 8.22 1.31 -8.50
C VAL A 13 9.08 2.51 -8.94
N GLU A 14 10.33 2.22 -9.32
CA GLU A 14 11.33 3.24 -9.64
C GLU A 14 10.93 4.09 -10.85
N SER A 15 10.37 3.47 -11.89
CA SER A 15 9.96 4.14 -13.13
C SER A 15 8.90 5.23 -12.94
N LYS A 16 8.17 5.18 -11.83
CA LYS A 16 7.11 6.12 -11.46
C LYS A 16 7.43 6.90 -10.20
N ASN A 17 8.61 6.69 -9.61
CA ASN A 17 9.04 7.29 -8.34
C ASN A 17 8.02 7.05 -7.21
N ILE A 18 7.47 5.82 -7.15
CA ILE A 18 6.50 5.42 -6.13
C ILE A 18 7.25 4.73 -4.99
N VAL A 19 7.05 5.25 -3.78
CA VAL A 19 7.61 4.67 -2.56
C VAL A 19 6.55 3.91 -1.77
N LEU A 20 7.00 3.12 -0.79
CA LEU A 20 6.13 2.34 0.09
C LEU A 20 5.04 3.19 0.75
N ARG A 21 5.36 4.42 1.16
CA ARG A 21 4.41 5.36 1.75
C ARG A 21 3.21 5.61 0.86
N ASP A 22 3.43 5.84 -0.44
CA ASP A 22 2.36 6.21 -1.37
C ASP A 22 1.34 5.08 -1.48
N ILE A 23 1.84 3.83 -1.57
CA ILE A 23 1.01 2.62 -1.63
C ILE A 23 0.19 2.47 -0.34
N VAL A 24 0.82 2.62 0.83
CA VAL A 24 0.13 2.49 2.12
C VAL A 24 -0.89 3.61 2.32
N GLN A 25 -0.62 4.83 1.85
CA GLN A 25 -1.57 5.94 1.89
C GLN A 25 -2.80 5.68 1.03
N VAL A 26 -2.60 5.25 -0.22
CA VAL A 26 -3.71 4.89 -1.11
C VAL A 26 -4.55 3.73 -0.53
N ALA A 27 -3.90 2.75 0.10
CA ALA A 27 -4.61 1.69 0.83
C ALA A 27 -5.37 2.22 2.06
N ALA A 28 -4.79 3.16 2.80
CA ALA A 28 -5.44 3.82 3.93
C ALA A 28 -6.64 4.67 3.51
N ASP A 29 -6.64 5.20 2.28
CA ASP A 29 -7.75 5.92 1.67
C ASP A 29 -8.89 4.99 1.20
N GLY A 30 -8.63 3.68 1.14
CA GLY A 30 -9.66 2.64 0.97
C GLY A 30 -9.49 1.77 -0.26
N VAL A 31 -8.35 1.89 -0.95
CA VAL A 31 -8.01 1.04 -2.10
C VAL A 31 -7.32 -0.23 -1.59
N ASP A 32 -8.08 -1.31 -1.45
CA ASP A 32 -7.62 -2.55 -0.82
C ASP A 32 -7.33 -3.69 -1.80
N THR A 33 -7.21 -3.38 -3.09
CA THR A 33 -6.90 -4.36 -4.14
C THR A 33 -5.68 -3.94 -4.95
N ARG A 34 -4.93 -4.92 -5.48
CA ARG A 34 -3.80 -4.66 -6.38
C ARG A 34 -4.25 -3.87 -7.61
N GLU A 35 -5.37 -4.25 -8.21
CA GLU A 35 -5.91 -3.60 -9.39
C GLU A 35 -6.27 -2.14 -9.11
N GLY A 36 -6.87 -1.87 -7.95
CA GLY A 36 -7.18 -0.50 -7.52
C GLY A 36 -5.91 0.33 -7.27
N LEU A 37 -4.86 -0.26 -6.72
CA LEU A 37 -3.56 0.42 -6.57
C LEU A 37 -2.95 0.75 -7.93
N VAL A 38 -2.97 -0.20 -8.88
CA VAL A 38 -2.46 0.00 -10.24
C VAL A 38 -3.17 1.18 -10.92
N GLU A 39 -4.50 1.21 -10.85
CA GLU A 39 -5.30 2.30 -11.40
C GLU A 39 -5.01 3.64 -10.71
N THR A 40 -5.05 3.67 -9.37
CA THR A 40 -4.91 4.90 -8.59
C THR A 40 -3.52 5.51 -8.67
N LEU A 41 -2.48 4.66 -8.76
CA LEU A 41 -1.08 5.08 -8.88
C LEU A 41 -0.65 5.34 -10.34
N GLY A 42 -1.54 5.15 -11.32
CA GLY A 42 -1.23 5.38 -12.74
C GLY A 42 -0.18 4.40 -13.30
N LEU A 43 -0.26 3.15 -12.85
CA LEU A 43 0.58 2.03 -13.28
C LEU A 43 -0.12 1.24 -14.40
N THR A 44 0.66 0.51 -15.19
CA THR A 44 0.13 -0.51 -16.11
C THR A 44 0.01 -1.87 -15.45
N GLY A 45 0.78 -2.10 -14.37
CA GLY A 45 0.85 -3.38 -13.65
C GLY A 45 1.98 -4.29 -14.12
N ASP A 46 2.72 -3.86 -15.16
CA ASP A 46 3.88 -4.55 -15.72
C ASP A 46 5.20 -3.88 -15.32
N GLU A 47 5.15 -2.74 -14.62
CA GLU A 47 6.33 -2.07 -14.12
C GLU A 47 7.10 -2.93 -13.12
N GLU A 48 8.43 -2.84 -13.16
CA GLU A 48 9.28 -3.48 -12.17
C GLU A 48 8.90 -2.98 -10.77
N GLY A 49 8.57 -3.92 -9.88
CA GLY A 49 8.11 -3.66 -8.53
C GLY A 49 6.60 -3.66 -8.35
N ALA A 50 5.80 -3.63 -9.43
CA ALA A 50 4.34 -3.75 -9.34
C ALA A 50 3.90 -5.14 -8.83
N GLU A 51 4.75 -6.16 -8.93
CA GLU A 51 4.56 -7.48 -8.30
C GLU A 51 4.55 -7.42 -6.77
N ASN A 52 5.12 -6.35 -6.18
CA ASN A 52 5.19 -6.17 -4.73
C ASN A 52 3.93 -5.52 -4.14
N LEU A 53 3.03 -4.99 -4.96
CA LEU A 53 1.81 -4.31 -4.50
C LEU A 53 0.93 -5.23 -3.64
N GLN A 54 0.68 -6.47 -4.08
CA GLN A 54 -0.13 -7.42 -3.32
C GLN A 54 0.55 -7.82 -1.99
N PRO A 55 1.84 -8.23 -1.97
CA PRO A 55 2.55 -8.47 -0.72
C PRO A 55 2.56 -7.28 0.26
N ILE A 56 2.60 -6.04 -0.23
CA ILE A 56 2.51 -4.84 0.61
C ILE A 56 1.09 -4.73 1.20
N LEU A 57 0.05 -4.86 0.38
CA LEU A 57 -1.34 -4.85 0.85
C LEU A 57 -1.59 -5.91 1.93
N ASP A 58 -1.12 -7.14 1.73
CA ASP A 58 -1.32 -8.24 2.69
C ASP A 58 -0.74 -7.92 4.08
N VAL A 59 0.34 -7.13 4.13
CA VAL A 59 0.95 -6.67 5.39
C VAL A 59 0.19 -5.51 6.02
N PHE A 60 -0.21 -4.52 5.22
CA PHE A 60 -0.74 -3.25 5.75
C PHE A 60 -2.26 -3.22 5.89
N LEU A 61 -3.02 -3.97 5.10
CA LEU A 61 -4.49 -3.97 5.18
C LEU A 61 -5.02 -4.38 6.57
N PRO A 62 -4.50 -5.43 7.25
CA PRO A 62 -4.94 -5.74 8.60
C PRO A 62 -4.66 -4.61 9.60
N LEU A 63 -3.55 -3.89 9.43
CA LEU A 63 -3.16 -2.76 10.27
C LEU A 63 -4.07 -1.55 10.03
N ILE A 64 -4.35 -1.24 8.76
CA ILE A 64 -5.27 -0.17 8.34
C ILE A 64 -6.69 -0.47 8.83
N ALA A 65 -7.17 -1.70 8.68
CA ALA A 65 -8.48 -2.13 9.15
C ALA A 65 -8.63 -1.98 10.67
N ARG A 66 -7.56 -2.29 11.43
CA ARG A 66 -7.53 -2.07 12.88
C ARG A 66 -7.56 -0.59 13.26
N LEU A 67 -6.90 0.28 12.49
CA LEU A 67 -6.95 1.73 12.70
C LEU A 67 -8.34 2.30 12.40
N ARG A 68 -8.97 1.86 11.30
CA ARG A 68 -10.34 2.26 10.93
C ARG A 68 -11.38 1.77 11.94
N SER A 69 -11.27 0.53 12.41
CA SER A 69 -12.20 -0.05 13.39
C SER A 69 -11.95 0.42 14.83
N GLY A 70 -10.72 0.85 15.15
CA GLY A 70 -10.34 1.39 16.46
C GLY A 70 -10.62 2.89 16.65
N GLY A 71 -11.05 3.59 15.59
CA GLY A 71 -11.53 4.95 15.66
C GLY A 71 -12.98 4.99 16.14
N CYS A 72 -13.20 5.43 17.38
CA CYS A 72 -14.50 5.61 18.02
C CYS A 72 -15.12 4.37 18.68
N GLY A 73 -14.49 3.93 19.78
CA GLY A 73 -15.14 3.26 20.90
C GLY A 73 -14.83 4.01 22.19
N GLY A 74 -15.33 5.25 22.30
CA GLY A 74 -15.40 5.96 23.58
C GLY A 74 -16.68 5.55 24.33
N GLY A 75 -16.56 5.28 25.63
CA GLY A 75 -17.69 4.97 26.53
C GLY A 75 -17.39 3.83 27.48
#